data_AF-A0A1J0RDE0-F1
#
_entry.id   AF-A0A1J0RDE0-F1
#
_cell.length_a   1.000
_cell.length_b   1.000
_cell.length_c   1.000
_cell.angle_alpha   90.00
_cell.angle_beta   90.00
_cell.angle_gamma   90.00
#
_symmetry.space_group_name_H-M   'P 1'
#
loop_
_entity.id
_entity.type
_entity.pdbx_description
1 polymer ?
#
loop_
_entity_poly.entity_id
_entity_poly.type
_entity_poly.pdbx_seq_one_letter_code
_entity_poly.pdbx_strand_id
1 'polypeptide(L)'
;MLRRLLNISLALLLQQPAQGTNDKRPLKLSVATSFCTYSNKAKKAAANMADKLNAMHKSLKAAEKAALQHQLSQAALPQYKEAAATMTIYAQATYLAALSELHDWAGEQTKTIGQAMYVSGRIDGLMEVLKRHMSTTKGSNKGCIANDGDATGIGKFVESKCDSKDTTVLSPAIEGLAAALDTDISNEGDPESNSGRDDCLLNNNPHSSYTAVTVDINLLNGILQIPQAAALLHPQTSARRPKRTVCSLH
;
A
#
# COMPACT_ATOMS: atom_id res chain seq x y z
N MET A 1 12.74 1.48 26.56
CA MET A 1 14.19 1.50 26.21
C MET A 1 14.33 0.93 24.80
N LEU A 2 14.31 1.81 23.80
CA LEU A 2 15.48 2.10 22.97
C LEU A 2 16.11 0.85 22.32
N ARG A 3 15.61 0.45 21.14
CA ARG A 3 16.36 -0.12 20.01
C ARG A 3 15.41 -0.85 19.06
N ARG A 4 15.14 -0.22 17.92
CA ARG A 4 14.99 -0.87 16.59
C ARG A 4 14.73 0.21 15.53
N LEU A 5 15.65 1.18 15.48
CA LEU A 5 16.00 1.83 14.23
C LEU A 5 16.84 0.79 13.48
N LEU A 6 16.23 0.09 12.52
CA LEU A 6 17.00 -0.80 11.65
C LEU A 6 17.58 0.07 10.52
N ASN A 7 18.82 0.47 10.73
CA ASN A 7 19.72 0.94 9.67
C ASN A 7 19.69 -0.08 8.53
N ILE A 8 19.30 0.35 7.34
CA ILE A 8 19.58 -0.40 6.11
C ILE A 8 20.76 0.32 5.46
N SER A 9 21.96 -0.18 5.74
CA SER A 9 23.17 0.18 5.01
C SER A 9 23.97 -1.08 4.70
N LEU A 10 23.99 -1.38 3.40
CA LEU A 10 25.10 -1.91 2.62
C LEU A 10 25.63 -3.32 2.92
N ALA A 11 25.31 -4.26 2.04
CA ALA A 11 26.20 -5.35 1.66
C ALA A 11 26.32 -5.37 0.13
N LEU A 12 27.50 -4.96 -0.34
CA LEU A 12 27.99 -5.11 -1.69
C LEU A 12 28.02 -6.60 -2.04
N LEU A 13 27.08 -7.07 -2.84
CA LEU A 13 27.11 -8.42 -3.43
C LEU A 13 26.86 -8.25 -4.92
N LEU A 14 27.97 -8.40 -5.66
CA LEU A 14 28.09 -8.68 -7.09
C LEU A 14 26.77 -8.55 -7.86
N GLN A 15 26.62 -7.37 -8.47
CA GLN A 15 25.67 -7.10 -9.54
C GLN A 15 25.76 -8.22 -10.57
N GLN A 16 24.79 -9.14 -10.57
CA GLN A 16 24.41 -9.74 -11.83
C GLN A 16 23.66 -8.64 -12.58
N PRO A 17 24.20 -8.11 -13.70
CA PRO A 17 23.41 -7.23 -14.52
C PRO A 17 22.23 -8.07 -14.98
N ALA A 18 21.02 -7.69 -14.59
CA ALA A 18 19.88 -8.10 -15.38
C ALA A 18 20.08 -7.43 -16.74
N GLN A 19 20.69 -8.18 -17.66
CA GLN A 19 20.94 -7.75 -19.02
C GLN A 19 19.60 -7.74 -19.74
N GLY A 20 18.90 -6.61 -19.67
CA GLY A 20 17.88 -6.28 -20.65
C GLY A 20 18.54 -5.56 -21.82
N THR A 21 18.98 -6.28 -22.85
CA THR A 21 19.48 -5.69 -24.12
C THR A 21 18.38 -5.04 -24.96
N ASN A 22 17.26 -4.65 -24.35
CA ASN A 22 16.01 -4.30 -25.02
C ASN A 22 15.40 -3.05 -24.40
N ASP A 23 15.95 -1.88 -24.75
CA ASP A 23 15.42 -0.57 -24.41
C ASP A 23 13.96 -0.43 -24.84
N LYS A 24 13.20 0.40 -24.10
CA LYS A 24 11.83 0.84 -24.46
C LYS A 24 10.73 -0.22 -24.34
N ARG A 25 10.94 -1.29 -23.57
CA ARG A 25 9.87 -2.24 -23.25
C ARG A 25 8.85 -1.60 -22.28
N PRO A 26 7.55 -1.89 -22.42
CA PRO A 26 6.51 -1.37 -21.55
C PRO A 26 6.35 -2.22 -20.29
N LEU A 27 5.70 -1.65 -19.27
CA LEU A 27 5.36 -2.36 -18.04
C LEU A 27 4.31 -3.45 -18.32
N LYS A 28 4.48 -4.64 -17.73
CA LYS A 28 3.45 -5.69 -17.76
C LYS A 28 2.14 -5.21 -17.15
N LEU A 29 1.02 -5.62 -17.75
CA LEU A 29 -0.32 -5.36 -17.24
C LEU A 29 -0.52 -5.96 -15.84
N SER A 30 0.00 -7.16 -15.57
CA SER A 30 -0.08 -7.77 -14.24
C SER A 30 0.62 -6.93 -13.18
N VAL A 31 1.81 -6.41 -13.47
CA VAL A 31 2.56 -5.54 -12.55
C VAL A 31 1.82 -4.22 -12.34
N ALA A 32 1.32 -3.60 -13.40
CA ALA A 32 0.49 -2.39 -13.30
C ALA A 32 -0.79 -2.65 -12.47
N THR A 33 -1.42 -3.81 -12.64
CA THR A 33 -2.62 -4.25 -11.90
C THR A 33 -2.32 -4.44 -10.42
N SER A 34 -1.16 -5.00 -10.10
CA SER A 34 -0.68 -5.21 -8.74
C SER A 34 -0.55 -3.86 -7.99
N PHE A 35 0.04 -2.85 -8.65
CA PHE A 35 0.13 -1.49 -8.12
C PHE A 35 -1.24 -0.81 -7.95
N CYS A 36 -2.09 -0.88 -8.97
CA CYS A 36 -3.44 -0.32 -8.89
C CYS A 36 -4.27 -0.96 -7.76
N THR A 37 -4.10 -2.27 -7.55
CA THR A 37 -4.78 -3.01 -6.47
C THR A 37 -4.37 -2.47 -5.12
N TYR A 38 -3.06 -2.37 -4.85
CA TYR A 38 -2.57 -1.80 -3.61
C TYR A 38 -3.03 -0.34 -3.43
N SER A 39 -2.91 0.49 -4.47
CA SER A 39 -3.32 1.90 -4.42
C SER A 39 -4.80 2.04 -4.04
N ASN A 40 -5.69 1.23 -4.63
CA ASN A 40 -7.11 1.25 -4.31
C ASN A 40 -7.41 0.86 -2.85
N LYS A 41 -6.68 -0.10 -2.28
CA LYS A 41 -6.83 -0.48 -0.87
C LYS A 41 -6.34 0.63 0.05
N ALA A 42 -5.19 1.21 -0.27
CA ALA A 42 -4.61 2.31 0.48
C ALA A 42 -5.51 3.57 0.47
N LYS A 43 -6.19 3.88 -0.64
CA LYS A 43 -7.18 4.98 -0.70
C LYS A 43 -8.35 4.80 0.28
N LYS A 44 -8.78 3.56 0.54
CA LYS A 44 -9.84 3.26 1.52
C LYS A 44 -9.37 3.36 2.97
N ALA A 45 -8.07 3.47 3.22
CA ALA A 45 -7.53 3.47 4.57
C ALA A 45 -8.04 4.65 5.42
N ALA A 46 -8.26 5.82 4.80
CA ALA A 46 -8.87 6.96 5.47
C ALA A 46 -10.32 6.67 5.92
N ALA A 47 -11.12 6.05 5.06
CA ALA A 47 -12.49 5.63 5.40
C ALA A 47 -12.50 4.56 6.51
N ASN A 48 -11.57 3.59 6.45
CA ASN A 48 -11.38 2.59 7.50
C ASN A 48 -11.04 3.22 8.84
N MET A 49 -10.15 4.21 8.84
CA MET A 49 -9.78 4.95 10.05
C MET A 49 -10.97 5.70 10.64
N ALA A 50 -11.73 6.41 9.80
CA ALA A 50 -12.91 7.13 10.24
C ALA A 50 -13.96 6.20 10.86
N ASP A 51 -14.23 5.05 10.22
CA ASP A 51 -15.18 4.06 10.73
C ASP A 51 -14.71 3.48 12.08
N LYS A 52 -13.43 3.14 12.19
CA LYS A 52 -12.87 2.60 13.43
C LYS A 52 -12.89 3.62 14.58
N LEU A 53 -12.49 4.86 14.33
CA LEU A 53 -12.57 5.95 15.31
C LEU A 53 -14.01 6.16 15.79
N ASN A 54 -14.98 6.11 14.87
CA ASN A 54 -16.40 6.23 15.21
C ASN A 54 -16.90 5.05 16.06
N ALA A 55 -16.48 3.82 15.74
CA ALA A 55 -16.80 2.63 16.53
C ALA A 55 -16.22 2.71 17.96
N MET A 56 -14.97 3.14 18.10
CA MET A 56 -14.33 3.33 19.42
C MET A 56 -15.04 4.42 20.23
N HIS A 57 -15.39 5.56 19.61
CA HIS A 57 -16.14 6.62 20.27
C HIS A 57 -17.53 6.15 20.76
N LYS A 58 -18.25 5.36 19.94
CA LYS A 58 -19.52 4.75 20.35
C LYS A 58 -19.33 3.78 21.52
N SER A 59 -18.29 2.95 21.48
CA SER A 59 -17.97 1.99 22.56
C SER A 59 -17.66 2.71 23.87
N LEU A 60 -16.83 3.75 23.83
CA LEU A 60 -16.49 4.57 25.00
C LEU A 60 -17.74 5.18 25.64
N LYS A 61 -18.62 5.80 24.85
CA LYS A 61 -19.88 6.39 25.35
C LYS A 61 -20.82 5.34 25.93
N ALA A 62 -20.92 4.16 25.30
CA ALA A 62 -21.77 3.09 25.79
C ALA A 62 -21.24 2.53 27.13
N ALA A 63 -19.94 2.32 27.24
CA ALA A 63 -19.29 1.83 28.45
C ALA A 63 -19.42 2.83 29.61
N GLU A 64 -19.20 4.13 29.36
CA GLU A 64 -19.38 5.18 30.35
C GLU A 64 -20.83 5.24 30.86
N LYS A 65 -21.80 5.23 29.94
CA LYS A 65 -23.22 5.22 30.29
C LYS A 65 -23.58 3.99 31.13
N ALA A 66 -23.11 2.81 30.74
CA ALA A 66 -23.37 1.57 31.47
C ALA A 66 -22.77 1.63 32.89
N ALA A 67 -21.52 2.10 33.04
CA ALA A 67 -20.87 2.25 34.33
C ALA A 67 -21.68 3.15 35.28
N LEU A 68 -22.13 4.32 34.78
CA LEU A 68 -22.96 5.26 35.54
C LEU A 68 -24.32 4.65 35.93
N GLN A 69 -24.99 3.96 35.02
CA GLN A 69 -26.26 3.30 35.30
C GLN A 69 -26.13 2.21 36.37
N HIS A 70 -25.05 1.44 36.33
CA HIS A 70 -24.77 0.42 37.34
C HIS A 70 -24.37 1.03 38.69
N GLN A 71 -23.60 2.12 38.70
CA GLN A 71 -23.30 2.87 39.94
C GLN A 71 -24.56 3.44 40.59
N LEU A 72 -25.46 4.04 39.80
CA LEU A 72 -26.75 4.52 40.30
C LEU A 72 -27.60 3.36 40.85
N SER A 73 -27.59 2.21 40.19
CA SER A 73 -28.31 1.02 40.66
C SER A 73 -27.76 0.48 41.97
N GLN A 74 -26.44 0.54 42.21
CA GLN A 74 -25.84 0.17 43.49
C GLN A 74 -26.32 1.06 44.65
N ALA A 75 -26.53 2.36 44.37
CA ALA A 75 -27.01 3.32 45.37
C ALA A 75 -28.53 3.22 45.59
N ALA A 76 -29.30 3.01 44.53
CA ALA A 76 -30.76 3.03 44.57
C ALA A 76 -31.41 1.67 44.91
N LEU A 77 -30.74 0.55 44.62
CA LEU A 77 -31.29 -0.80 44.75
C LEU A 77 -30.35 -1.70 45.59
N PRO A 78 -30.42 -1.63 46.93
CA PRO A 78 -29.53 -2.35 47.84
C PRO A 78 -29.51 -3.87 47.61
N GLN A 79 -30.63 -4.45 47.19
CA GLN A 79 -30.78 -5.88 46.94
C GLN A 79 -29.98 -6.39 45.71
N TYR A 80 -29.53 -5.50 44.83
CA TYR A 80 -28.76 -5.84 43.63
C TYR A 80 -27.33 -5.27 43.65
N LYS A 81 -26.87 -4.80 44.81
CA LYS A 81 -25.61 -4.05 44.94
C LYS A 81 -24.40 -4.80 44.38
N GLU A 82 -24.23 -6.09 44.70
CA GLU A 82 -23.09 -6.89 44.24
C GLU A 82 -23.10 -7.13 42.72
N ALA A 83 -24.28 -7.42 42.16
CA ALA A 83 -24.44 -7.61 40.72
C ALA A 83 -24.14 -6.29 39.97
N ALA A 84 -24.67 -5.17 40.46
CA ALA A 84 -24.41 -3.87 39.87
C ALA A 84 -22.93 -3.44 40.01
N ALA A 85 -22.27 -3.76 41.13
CA ALA A 85 -20.82 -3.54 41.28
C ALA A 85 -19.99 -4.33 40.26
N THR A 86 -20.35 -5.60 40.03
CA THR A 86 -19.70 -6.45 39.02
C THR A 86 -19.86 -5.87 37.61
N MET A 87 -21.06 -5.40 37.27
CA MET A 87 -21.31 -4.79 35.97
C MET A 87 -20.59 -3.45 35.79
N THR A 88 -20.43 -2.66 36.85
CA THR A 88 -19.57 -1.46 36.81
C THR A 88 -18.12 -1.81 36.49
N ILE A 89 -17.56 -2.86 37.10
CA ILE A 89 -16.19 -3.33 36.80
C ILE A 89 -16.07 -3.72 35.32
N TYR A 90 -17.04 -4.49 34.81
CA TYR A 90 -17.05 -4.90 33.40
C TYR A 90 -17.13 -3.69 32.45
N ALA A 91 -18.02 -2.73 32.73
CA ALA A 91 -18.14 -1.51 31.95
C ALA A 91 -16.86 -0.64 31.99
N GLN A 92 -16.16 -0.61 33.12
CA GLN A 92 -14.86 0.07 33.20
C GLN A 92 -13.77 -0.66 32.41
N ALA A 93 -13.75 -1.99 32.43
CA ALA A 93 -12.82 -2.79 31.64
C ALA A 93 -13.02 -2.58 30.13
N THR A 94 -14.28 -2.52 29.66
CA THR A 94 -14.58 -2.22 28.25
C THR A 94 -14.21 -0.79 27.86
N TYR A 95 -14.40 0.18 28.76
CA TYR A 95 -13.93 1.55 28.55
C TYR A 95 -12.41 1.61 28.40
N LEU A 96 -11.66 0.96 29.29
CA LEU A 96 -10.19 0.91 29.21
C LEU A 96 -9.69 0.21 27.94
N ALA A 97 -10.35 -0.87 27.51
CA ALA A 97 -10.02 -1.55 26.26
C ALA A 97 -10.22 -0.61 25.05
N ALA A 98 -11.35 0.09 24.98
CA ALA A 98 -11.62 1.06 23.91
C ALA A 98 -10.66 2.26 23.93
N LEU A 99 -10.22 2.71 25.12
CA LEU A 99 -9.19 3.75 25.25
C LEU A 99 -7.81 3.27 24.76
N SER A 100 -7.41 2.06 25.13
CA SER A 100 -6.15 1.47 24.67
C SER A 100 -6.15 1.36 23.15
N GLU A 101 -7.24 0.87 22.57
CA GLU A 101 -7.40 0.78 21.13
C GLU A 101 -7.34 2.16 20.46
N LEU A 102 -7.98 3.17 21.05
CA LEU A 102 -7.92 4.55 20.55
C LEU A 102 -6.47 5.09 20.55
N HIS A 103 -5.71 4.81 21.59
CA HIS A 103 -4.31 5.23 21.69
C HIS A 103 -3.44 4.55 20.62
N ASP A 104 -3.59 3.24 20.41
CA ASP A 104 -2.89 2.50 19.36
C ASP A 104 -3.23 3.07 17.96
N TRP A 105 -4.49 3.45 17.75
CA TRP A 105 -4.94 4.07 16.51
C TRP A 105 -4.39 5.48 16.30
N ALA A 106 -4.36 6.31 17.33
CA ALA A 106 -3.81 7.66 17.30
C ALA A 106 -2.29 7.67 17.07
N GLY A 107 -1.59 6.61 17.50
CA GLY A 107 -0.14 6.46 17.33
C GLY A 107 0.25 5.78 16.01
N GLU A 108 0.56 4.50 16.09
CA GLU A 108 1.23 3.74 15.01
C GLU A 108 0.33 3.47 13.80
N GLN A 109 -0.98 3.29 14.01
CA GLN A 109 -1.88 3.04 12.87
C GLN A 109 -2.07 4.28 12.00
N THR A 110 -2.17 5.47 12.60
CA THR A 110 -2.24 6.73 11.83
C THR A 110 -1.01 6.91 10.94
N LYS A 111 0.19 6.60 11.44
CA LYS A 111 1.43 6.65 10.62
C LYS A 111 1.39 5.62 9.48
N THR A 112 0.96 4.40 9.77
CA THR A 112 0.86 3.32 8.78
C THR A 112 -0.09 3.71 7.65
N ILE A 113 -1.24 4.30 7.99
CA ILE A 113 -2.22 4.80 7.02
C ILE A 113 -1.64 5.97 6.21
N GLY A 114 -0.98 6.92 6.86
CA GLY A 114 -0.29 8.03 6.19
C GLY A 114 0.74 7.53 5.17
N GLN A 115 1.55 6.54 5.55
CA GLN A 115 2.53 5.93 4.65
C GLN A 115 1.87 5.22 3.48
N ALA A 116 0.78 4.48 3.71
CA ALA A 116 0.08 3.80 2.62
C ALA A 116 -0.57 4.77 1.64
N MET A 117 -1.17 5.86 2.12
CA MET A 117 -1.71 6.93 1.26
C MET A 117 -0.60 7.62 0.46
N TYR A 118 0.56 7.87 1.07
CA TYR A 118 1.73 8.39 0.37
C TYR A 118 2.18 7.45 -0.77
N VAL A 119 2.28 6.14 -0.51
CA VAL A 119 2.64 5.14 -1.53
C VAL A 119 1.58 5.07 -2.63
N SER A 120 0.29 5.12 -2.30
CA SER A 120 -0.81 5.17 -3.27
C SER A 120 -0.70 6.37 -4.21
N GLY A 121 -0.47 7.58 -3.68
CA GLY A 121 -0.29 8.78 -4.51
C GLY A 121 0.91 8.68 -5.46
N ARG A 122 2.00 8.05 -5.01
CA ARG A 122 3.17 7.78 -5.88
C ARG A 122 2.86 6.78 -6.99
N ILE A 123 2.13 5.72 -6.67
CA ILE A 123 1.69 4.72 -7.64
C ILE A 123 0.78 5.36 -8.69
N ASP A 124 -0.24 6.10 -8.25
CA ASP A 124 -1.18 6.77 -9.15
C ASP A 124 -0.47 7.76 -10.06
N GLY A 125 0.46 8.55 -9.50
CA GLY A 125 1.27 9.48 -10.27
C GLY A 125 2.11 8.78 -11.34
N LEU A 126 2.74 7.65 -11.01
CA LEU A 126 3.46 6.85 -12.00
C LEU A 126 2.52 6.32 -13.08
N MET A 127 1.37 5.73 -12.69
CA MET A 127 0.41 5.15 -13.64
C MET A 127 -0.17 6.21 -14.57
N GLU A 128 -0.44 7.42 -14.09
CA GLU A 128 -0.88 8.56 -14.91
C GLU A 128 0.20 8.98 -15.92
N VAL A 129 1.48 9.02 -15.50
CA VAL A 129 2.59 9.31 -16.42
C VAL A 129 2.71 8.25 -17.51
N LEU A 130 2.66 6.96 -17.16
CA LEU A 130 2.72 5.86 -18.13
C LEU A 130 1.53 5.88 -19.09
N LYS A 131 0.32 6.15 -18.59
CA LYS A 131 -0.91 6.31 -19.38
C LYS A 131 -0.78 7.43 -20.42
N ARG A 132 -0.23 8.59 -20.02
CA ARG A 132 -0.07 9.75 -20.93
C ARG A 132 0.96 9.52 -22.03
N HIS A 133 1.82 8.51 -21.89
CA HIS A 133 2.81 8.10 -22.89
C HIS A 133 2.32 6.94 -23.76
N MET A 134 1.01 6.81 -23.93
CA MET A 134 0.39 5.90 -24.88
C MET A 134 0.11 6.58 -26.22
N SER A 135 0.35 5.87 -27.32
CA SER A 135 0.00 6.35 -28.65
C SER A 135 -1.52 6.54 -28.77
N THR A 136 -1.93 7.66 -29.34
CA THR A 136 -3.33 7.97 -29.68
C THR A 136 -3.70 7.52 -31.09
N THR A 137 -2.73 7.05 -31.88
CA THR A 137 -2.94 6.63 -33.27
C THR A 137 -3.50 5.22 -33.34
N LYS A 138 -4.70 5.07 -33.93
CA LYS A 138 -5.31 3.76 -34.19
C LYS A 138 -4.37 2.91 -35.06
N GLY A 139 -3.96 1.75 -34.56
CA GLY A 139 -3.12 0.78 -35.28
C GLY A 139 -1.67 0.69 -34.81
N SER A 140 -1.16 1.70 -34.10
CA SER A 140 0.10 1.61 -33.37
C SER A 140 -0.24 1.46 -31.89
N ASN A 141 -0.47 0.24 -31.41
CA ASN A 141 -0.77 0.00 -29.99
C ASN A 141 0.49 0.16 -29.11
N LYS A 142 1.29 1.20 -29.35
CA LYS A 142 2.50 1.53 -28.59
C LYS A 142 2.09 2.26 -27.32
N GLY A 143 2.60 1.82 -26.18
CA GLY A 143 2.35 2.51 -24.92
C GLY A 143 3.15 1.90 -23.78
N CYS A 144 3.30 2.64 -22.69
CA CYS A 144 4.14 2.26 -21.56
C CYS A 144 3.55 1.21 -20.61
N ILE A 145 2.36 0.67 -20.93
CA ILE A 145 1.74 -0.49 -20.27
C ILE A 145 1.20 -1.40 -21.36
N ALA A 146 1.58 -2.67 -21.37
CA ALA A 146 1.14 -3.67 -22.35
C ALA A 146 0.75 -4.98 -21.68
N ASN A 147 0.05 -5.85 -22.42
CA ASN A 147 -0.25 -7.19 -21.93
C ASN A 147 1.05 -7.96 -21.62
N ASP A 148 0.99 -8.90 -20.68
CA ASP A 148 2.19 -9.61 -20.20
C ASP A 148 2.94 -10.40 -21.28
N GLY A 149 2.23 -10.81 -22.36
CA GLY A 149 2.78 -11.60 -23.46
C GLY A 149 2.57 -11.01 -24.85
N ASP A 150 2.01 -9.80 -24.98
CA ASP A 150 1.87 -9.13 -26.26
C ASP A 150 2.14 -7.62 -26.13
N ALA A 151 2.59 -7.02 -27.24
CA ALA A 151 2.99 -5.62 -27.31
C ALA A 151 1.82 -4.61 -27.32
N THR A 152 0.60 -5.07 -27.07
CA THR A 152 -0.59 -4.24 -27.25
C THR A 152 -0.76 -3.33 -26.04
N GLY A 153 -0.56 -2.04 -26.25
CA GLY A 153 -0.87 -1.00 -25.28
C GLY A 153 -2.35 -0.98 -24.88
N ILE A 154 -2.63 -0.71 -23.60
CA ILE A 154 -3.98 -0.81 -23.02
C ILE A 154 -4.55 0.57 -22.65
N GLY A 155 -5.22 1.22 -23.61
CA GLY A 155 -5.58 2.65 -23.53
C GLY A 155 -6.49 3.08 -22.37
N LYS A 156 -7.23 2.14 -21.76
CA LYS A 156 -8.21 2.41 -20.68
C LYS A 156 -7.91 1.72 -19.35
N PHE A 157 -6.74 1.08 -19.22
CA PHE A 157 -6.42 0.33 -18.00
C PHE A 157 -6.39 1.24 -16.76
N VAL A 158 -5.65 2.35 -16.84
CA VAL A 158 -5.45 3.24 -15.68
C VAL A 158 -6.76 3.87 -15.22
N GLU A 159 -7.63 4.28 -16.15
CA GLU A 159 -8.96 4.85 -15.87
C GLU A 159 -9.90 3.83 -15.22
N SER A 160 -9.79 2.55 -15.56
CA SER A 160 -10.69 1.51 -15.05
C SER A 160 -10.17 0.84 -13.77
N LYS A 161 -8.85 0.87 -13.52
CA LYS A 161 -8.21 0.11 -12.44
C LYS A 161 -7.45 0.96 -11.43
N CYS A 162 -6.89 2.09 -11.82
CA CYS A 162 -6.08 2.97 -10.98
C CYS A 162 -6.77 4.30 -10.64
N ASP A 163 -8.07 4.42 -10.91
CA ASP A 163 -8.81 5.68 -10.92
C ASP A 163 -8.59 6.55 -9.67
N SER A 164 -8.49 7.87 -9.91
CA SER A 164 -8.41 8.89 -8.87
C SER A 164 -9.77 9.05 -8.21
N LYS A 165 -10.08 8.18 -7.25
CA LYS A 165 -11.31 8.30 -6.47
C LYS A 165 -11.15 9.36 -5.39
N ASP A 166 -12.18 10.19 -5.24
CA ASP A 166 -12.32 11.05 -4.07
C ASP A 166 -12.39 10.18 -2.81
N THR A 167 -11.35 10.27 -1.98
CA THR A 167 -11.24 9.44 -0.76
C THR A 167 -12.32 9.75 0.28
N THR A 168 -12.99 10.91 0.19
CA THR A 168 -14.05 11.31 1.13
C THR A 168 -15.36 10.57 0.93
N VAL A 169 -15.57 9.96 -0.24
CA VAL A 169 -16.80 9.20 -0.58
C VAL A 169 -16.59 7.70 -0.58
N LEU A 170 -15.38 7.21 -0.26
CA LEU A 170 -15.09 5.79 -0.22
C LEU A 170 -15.70 5.14 1.02
N SER A 171 -16.36 4.00 0.83
CA SER A 171 -16.78 3.15 1.94
C SER A 171 -15.59 2.40 2.54
N PRO A 172 -15.58 2.19 3.86
CA PRO A 172 -14.56 1.36 4.50
C PRO A 172 -14.60 -0.08 3.96
N ALA A 173 -13.44 -0.70 3.86
CA ALA A 173 -13.25 -2.13 3.64
C ALA A 173 -12.15 -2.62 4.58
N ILE A 174 -12.46 -3.60 5.43
CA ILE A 174 -11.51 -4.14 6.41
C ILE A 174 -10.41 -4.89 5.65
N GLU A 175 -9.31 -4.20 5.37
CA GLU A 175 -8.20 -4.74 4.59
C GLU A 175 -6.89 -4.37 5.29
N GLY A 176 -6.06 -5.38 5.56
CA GLY A 176 -4.76 -5.19 6.22
C GLY A 176 -3.74 -4.56 5.28
N LEU A 177 -3.56 -3.24 5.36
CA LEU A 177 -2.64 -2.47 4.50
C LEU A 177 -1.20 -2.98 4.52
N ALA A 178 -0.69 -3.36 5.71
CA ALA A 178 0.66 -3.90 5.84
C ALA A 178 0.82 -5.22 5.08
N ALA A 179 -0.15 -6.13 5.20
CA ALA A 179 -0.16 -7.38 4.45
C ALA A 179 -0.35 -7.14 2.95
N ALA A 180 -1.20 -6.18 2.57
CA ALA A 180 -1.45 -5.80 1.18
C ALA A 180 -0.17 -5.34 0.47
N LEU A 181 0.75 -4.68 1.16
CA LEU A 181 2.03 -4.27 0.58
C LEU A 181 2.86 -5.49 0.14
N ASP A 182 2.84 -6.56 0.94
CA ASP A 182 3.57 -7.81 0.67
C ASP A 182 2.87 -8.73 -0.33
N THR A 183 1.54 -8.69 -0.40
CA THR A 183 0.73 -9.60 -1.23
C THR A 183 0.34 -9.02 -2.56
N ASP A 184 0.06 -7.72 -2.62
CA ASP A 184 -0.52 -7.10 -3.80
C ASP A 184 0.52 -6.50 -4.73
N ILE A 185 1.72 -6.17 -4.24
CA ILE A 185 2.83 -5.76 -5.09
C ILE A 185 3.51 -7.02 -5.62
N SER A 186 3.47 -7.20 -6.95
CA SER A 186 4.03 -8.38 -7.59
C SER A 186 5.54 -8.46 -7.37
N ASN A 187 6.05 -9.63 -6.94
CA ASN A 187 7.48 -9.94 -6.87
C ASN A 187 8.03 -10.41 -8.23
N GLU A 188 7.52 -9.85 -9.32
CA GLU A 188 7.94 -10.16 -10.69
C GLU A 188 9.38 -9.72 -10.91
N GLY A 189 10.23 -10.64 -11.38
CA GLY A 189 11.65 -10.40 -11.61
C GLY A 189 11.95 -9.69 -12.92
N ASP A 190 11.07 -9.84 -13.91
CA ASP A 190 11.08 -9.06 -15.15
C ASP A 190 9.76 -8.30 -15.26
N PRO A 191 9.67 -7.05 -14.77
CA PRO A 191 8.41 -6.31 -14.75
C PRO A 191 7.98 -5.83 -16.14
N GLU A 192 8.79 -6.04 -17.17
CA GLU A 192 8.55 -5.60 -18.53
C GLU A 192 7.85 -6.66 -19.39
N SER A 193 6.96 -6.23 -20.28
CA SER A 193 6.35 -7.13 -21.26
C SER A 193 7.37 -7.54 -22.33
N ASN A 194 7.23 -8.74 -22.88
CA ASN A 194 8.03 -9.25 -24.00
C ASN A 194 7.61 -8.61 -25.35
N SER A 195 7.46 -7.28 -25.38
CA SER A 195 7.02 -6.53 -26.55
C SER A 195 8.17 -6.18 -27.51
N GLY A 196 7.81 -5.69 -28.70
CA GLY A 196 8.76 -5.18 -29.68
C GLY A 196 9.53 -3.96 -29.15
N ARG A 197 10.76 -3.78 -29.62
CA ARG A 197 11.57 -2.58 -29.33
C ARG A 197 10.81 -1.34 -29.84
N ASP A 198 10.75 -0.26 -29.04
CA ASP A 198 10.13 1.05 -29.33
C ASP A 198 8.69 1.34 -28.85
N ASP A 199 8.17 0.63 -27.84
CA ASP A 199 6.78 0.87 -27.36
C ASP A 199 6.69 1.92 -26.23
N CYS A 200 7.71 2.03 -25.37
CA CYS A 200 7.73 2.96 -24.24
C CYS A 200 9.01 3.80 -24.19
N LEU A 201 8.94 5.03 -24.70
CA LEU A 201 10.09 5.94 -24.71
C LEU A 201 10.56 6.35 -23.30
N LEU A 202 9.69 6.29 -22.29
CA LEU A 202 10.05 6.55 -20.88
C LEU A 202 11.09 5.57 -20.33
N ASN A 203 11.11 4.35 -20.86
CA ASN A 203 12.06 3.31 -20.47
C ASN A 203 13.25 3.24 -21.43
N ASN A 204 13.43 4.27 -22.26
CA ASN A 204 14.61 4.40 -23.10
C ASN A 204 15.84 4.70 -22.23
N ASN A 205 17.02 4.36 -22.75
CA ASN A 205 18.27 4.51 -22.01
C ASN A 205 18.44 5.96 -21.47
N PRO A 206 18.46 6.14 -20.13
CA PRO A 206 18.57 7.47 -19.53
C PRO A 206 19.90 8.15 -19.82
N HIS A 207 20.98 7.38 -19.97
CA HIS A 207 22.29 7.91 -20.28
C HIS A 207 22.40 8.48 -21.70
N SER A 208 21.77 7.86 -22.70
CA SER A 208 21.85 8.36 -24.09
C SER A 208 20.64 9.20 -24.52
N SER A 209 19.51 9.12 -23.82
CA SER A 209 18.25 9.76 -24.26
C SER A 209 17.70 10.80 -23.30
N TYR A 210 18.18 10.88 -22.07
CA TYR A 210 17.75 11.85 -21.07
C TYR A 210 18.96 12.59 -20.48
N THR A 211 19.35 13.74 -21.04
CA THR A 211 20.37 14.68 -20.49
C THR A 211 21.67 14.06 -19.94
N ALA A 212 22.07 12.87 -20.41
CA ALA A 212 23.20 12.09 -19.87
C ALA A 212 23.11 11.79 -18.37
N VAL A 213 21.95 11.31 -17.89
CA VAL A 213 21.81 10.83 -16.52
C VAL A 213 22.83 9.70 -16.27
N THR A 214 23.64 9.85 -15.21
CA THR A 214 24.75 8.95 -14.85
C THR A 214 24.42 8.00 -13.69
N VAL A 215 23.17 8.01 -13.23
CA VAL A 215 22.68 7.20 -12.10
C VAL A 215 21.37 6.51 -12.47
N ASP A 216 21.04 5.42 -11.77
CA ASP A 216 19.78 4.72 -11.99
C ASP A 216 18.57 5.60 -11.61
N ILE A 217 17.52 5.56 -12.43
CA ILE A 217 16.27 6.26 -12.11
C ILE A 217 15.43 5.33 -11.23
N ASN A 218 15.34 5.69 -9.94
CA ASN A 218 14.53 4.98 -8.96
C ASN A 218 13.07 5.43 -9.02
N LEU A 219 12.20 4.55 -9.51
CA LEU A 219 10.75 4.72 -9.47
C LEU A 219 10.21 4.06 -8.20
N LEU A 220 9.20 4.68 -7.58
CA LEU A 220 8.56 4.19 -6.35
C LEU A 220 9.55 3.83 -5.21
N ASN A 221 10.64 4.61 -5.08
CA ASN A 221 11.70 4.39 -4.09
C ASN A 221 12.54 3.11 -4.34
N GLY A 222 12.67 2.71 -5.60
CA GLY A 222 13.47 1.56 -6.01
C GLY A 222 12.66 0.27 -6.14
N ILE A 223 11.33 0.27 -5.94
CA ILE A 223 10.50 -0.89 -6.30
C ILE A 223 10.58 -1.16 -7.81
N LEU A 224 10.72 -0.09 -8.60
CA LEU A 224 11.07 -0.15 -10.01
C LEU A 224 12.32 0.69 -10.23
N GLN A 225 13.24 0.20 -11.08
CA GLN A 225 14.46 0.90 -11.43
C GLN A 225 14.63 0.90 -12.94
N ILE A 226 14.96 2.05 -13.52
CA ILE A 226 15.49 2.12 -14.89
C ILE A 226 17.01 2.26 -14.72
N PRO A 227 17.78 1.19 -14.92
CA PRO A 227 19.22 1.19 -14.79
C PRO A 227 19.86 2.01 -15.92
N GLN A 228 21.06 2.53 -15.66
CA GLN A 228 21.83 3.31 -16.64
C GLN A 228 22.04 2.59 -17.98
N ALA A 229 22.08 1.25 -17.97
CA ALA A 229 22.24 0.40 -19.14
C ALA A 229 20.92 0.07 -19.89
N ALA A 230 19.80 0.66 -19.47
CA ALA A 230 18.41 0.45 -19.91
C ALA A 230 17.72 -0.87 -19.45
N ALA A 231 16.38 -0.88 -19.57
CA ALA A 231 15.39 -1.89 -19.10
C ALA A 231 14.90 -1.77 -17.65
N LEU A 232 13.59 -1.62 -17.40
CA LEU A 232 12.99 -1.61 -16.06
C LEU A 232 13.27 -2.91 -15.30
N LEU A 233 13.82 -2.77 -14.09
CA LEU A 233 14.08 -3.87 -13.17
C LEU A 233 13.27 -3.71 -11.90
N HIS A 234 12.81 -4.84 -11.36
CA HIS A 234 12.50 -4.96 -9.94
C HIS A 234 13.80 -5.43 -9.28
N PRO A 235 14.44 -4.65 -8.39
CA PRO A 235 15.64 -5.13 -7.72
C PRO A 235 15.28 -6.36 -6.88
N GLN A 236 15.65 -7.53 -7.39
CA GLN A 236 15.55 -8.80 -6.68
C GLN A 236 16.26 -8.63 -5.33
N THR A 237 15.50 -8.70 -4.25
CA THR A 237 16.03 -8.90 -2.92
C THR A 237 16.66 -10.28 -2.89
N SER A 238 17.95 -10.37 -3.21
CA SER A 238 18.82 -11.47 -2.73
C SER A 238 19.11 -11.29 -1.23
N ALA A 239 18.06 -11.10 -0.45
CA ALA A 239 18.01 -11.48 0.94
C ALA A 239 16.93 -12.55 1.00
N ARG A 240 17.33 -13.83 1.11
CA ARG A 240 16.45 -14.90 1.58
C ARG A 240 15.56 -14.30 2.66
N ARG A 241 14.24 -14.26 2.42
CA ARG A 241 13.27 -14.02 3.49
C ARG A 241 13.74 -14.87 4.69
N PRO A 242 14.00 -14.30 5.87
CA PRO A 242 14.14 -15.14 7.04
C PRO A 242 12.83 -15.90 7.14
N LYS A 243 12.86 -17.21 6.89
CA LYS A 243 11.82 -18.13 7.36
C LYS A 243 11.67 -17.83 8.85
N ARG A 244 10.57 -17.21 9.27
CA ARG A 244 10.12 -17.23 10.66
C ARG A 244 8.66 -16.83 10.80
N THR A 245 7.90 -17.89 11.02
CA THR A 245 6.86 -18.04 12.04
C THR A 245 5.62 -17.18 11.89
N VAL A 246 4.56 -17.87 11.50
CA VAL A 246 3.15 -17.57 11.77
C VAL A 246 3.00 -16.99 13.18
N CYS A 247 2.50 -15.76 13.29
CA CYS A 247 1.75 -15.33 14.45
C CYS A 247 0.38 -14.88 13.94
N SER A 248 -0.56 -15.83 13.97
CA SER A 248 -1.99 -15.55 14.00
C SER A 248 -2.28 -14.75 15.26
N LEU A 249 -2.95 -13.61 15.12
CA LEU A 249 -3.59 -12.90 16.22
C LEU A 249 -5.00 -12.57 15.75
N HIS A 250 -5.94 -13.14 16.50
CA HIS A 250 -7.38 -12.92 16.42
C HIS A 250 -7.72 -11.46 16.76
#